data_AF-A0A3M0Y4S9-F1
#
_entry.id   AF-A0A3M0Y4S9-F1
#
_cell.length_a   1.000
_cell.length_b   1.000
_cell.length_c   1.000
_cell.angle_alpha   90.00
_cell.angle_beta   90.00
_cell.angle_gamma   90.00
#
_symmetry.space_group_name_H-M   'P 1'
#
loop_
_entity.id
_entity.type
_entity.pdbx_description
1 polymer ?
#
loop_
_entity_poly.entity_id
_entity_poly.type
_entity_poly.pdbx_seq_one_letter_code
_entity_poly.pdbx_strand_id
1 'polypeptide(L)' 'PGEDWEWKGRGPPRSGKGSWHNPKTGESLHPDLHHPPPIGPHWDYVDPEGDSWRIFPDGRTEWKPK' A
#
# COMPACT_ATOMS: atom_id res chain seq x y z
N PRO A 1 -4.61 -2.81 -7.67
CA PRO A 1 -5.45 -3.86 -7.07
C PRO A 1 -6.24 -4.60 -8.15
N GLY A 2 -6.34 -5.94 -8.04
CA GLY A 2 -7.12 -6.79 -8.94
C GLY A 2 -8.55 -7.05 -8.42
N GLU A 3 -9.31 -7.90 -9.11
CA GLU A 3 -10.70 -8.22 -8.80
C GLU A 3 -10.91 -8.77 -7.38
N ASP A 4 -9.91 -9.44 -6.83
CA ASP A 4 -9.96 -10.06 -5.49
C ASP A 4 -9.63 -9.09 -4.34
N TRP A 5 -9.36 -7.81 -4.62
CA TRP A 5 -8.95 -6.86 -3.59
C TRP A 5 -10.12 -6.05 -3.06
N GLU A 6 -10.21 -5.96 -1.73
CA GLU A 6 -11.26 -5.22 -1.03
C GLU A 6 -10.67 -3.95 -0.42
N TRP A 7 -11.34 -2.80 -0.63
CA TRP A 7 -10.98 -1.58 0.07
C TRP A 7 -11.52 -1.62 1.50
N LYS A 8 -10.62 -1.49 2.49
CA LYS A 8 -10.93 -1.41 3.91
C LYS A 8 -10.50 -0.04 4.43
N GLY A 9 -11.41 0.94 4.36
CA GLY A 9 -11.09 2.32 4.68
C GLY A 9 -12.29 3.26 4.78
N ARG A 10 -12.04 4.46 5.31
CA ARG A 10 -13.01 5.57 5.30
C ARG A 10 -12.76 6.45 4.09
N GLY A 11 -13.76 6.61 3.23
CA GLY A 11 -13.63 7.43 2.03
C GLY A 11 -12.87 6.71 0.90
N PRO A 12 -12.55 7.43 -0.19
CA PRO A 12 -11.96 6.84 -1.38
C PRO A 12 -10.50 6.43 -1.15
N PRO A 13 -9.95 5.47 -1.94
CA PRO A 13 -8.56 5.03 -1.83
C PRO A 13 -7.54 6.17 -1.83
N ARG A 14 -7.75 7.18 -2.68
CA ARG A 14 -6.87 8.35 -2.78
C ARG A 14 -6.78 9.20 -1.50
N SER A 15 -7.70 9.02 -0.55
CA SER A 15 -7.67 9.72 0.73
C SER A 15 -6.59 9.24 1.68
N GLY A 16 -6.00 8.05 1.43
CA GLY A 16 -5.04 7.42 2.35
C GLY A 16 -5.66 6.91 3.66
N LYS A 17 -6.98 6.95 3.81
CA LYS A 17 -7.68 6.57 5.05
C LYS A 17 -8.13 5.11 5.05
N GLY A 18 -7.28 4.21 4.56
CA GLY A 18 -7.54 2.78 4.49
C GLY A 18 -6.49 2.05 3.67
N SER A 19 -6.76 0.77 3.41
CA SER A 19 -5.90 -0.08 2.58
C SER A 19 -6.74 -0.99 1.71
N TRP A 20 -6.23 -1.36 0.54
CA TRP A 20 -6.72 -2.55 -0.16
C TRP A 20 -6.20 -3.79 0.55
N HIS A 21 -7.01 -4.84 0.58
CA HIS A 21 -6.68 -6.12 1.18
C HIS A 21 -7.13 -7.25 0.26
N ASN A 22 -6.25 -8.22 -0.01
CA ASN A 22 -6.60 -9.43 -0.72
C ASN A 22 -6.87 -10.55 0.29
N PRO A 23 -8.15 -10.92 0.55
CA PRO A 23 -8.47 -11.96 1.52
C PRO A 23 -8.02 -13.37 1.09
N LYS A 24 -7.69 -13.59 -0.19
CA LYS A 24 -7.22 -14.89 -0.66
C LYS A 24 -5.75 -15.14 -0.34
N THR A 25 -4.93 -14.10 -0.35
CA THR A 25 -3.47 -14.19 -0.20
C THR A 25 -2.97 -13.59 1.11
N GLY A 26 -3.76 -12.73 1.77
CA GLY A 26 -3.33 -11.98 2.95
C GLY A 26 -2.56 -10.70 2.64
N GLU A 27 -2.37 -10.36 1.35
CA GLU A 27 -1.68 -9.14 0.96
C GLU A 27 -2.47 -7.87 1.35
N SER A 28 -1.75 -6.77 1.55
CA SER A 28 -2.37 -5.45 1.69
C SER A 28 -1.61 -4.36 0.94
N LEU A 29 -2.33 -3.29 0.55
CA LEU A 29 -1.77 -2.18 -0.20
C LEU A 29 -2.36 -0.86 0.32
N HIS A 30 -1.54 -0.06 1.00
CA HIS A 30 -1.91 1.20 1.63
C HIS A 30 -1.41 2.40 0.82
N PRO A 31 -2.29 3.31 0.35
CA PRO A 31 -1.88 4.52 -0.35
C PRO A 31 -1.43 5.60 0.64
N ASP A 32 -0.16 6.00 0.56
CA ASP A 32 0.34 7.20 1.23
C ASP A 32 0.82 8.25 0.20
N LEU A 33 -0.16 8.75 -0.55
CA LEU A 33 0.09 9.60 -1.72
C LEU A 33 0.47 11.04 -1.37
N HIS A 34 0.41 11.42 -0.10
CA HIS A 34 0.76 12.76 0.38
C HIS A 34 1.91 12.71 1.39
N HIS A 35 2.64 11.60 1.49
CA HIS A 35 3.77 11.49 2.41
C HIS A 35 4.80 12.59 2.11
N PRO A 36 5.23 13.35 3.14
CA PRO A 36 6.16 14.46 2.94
C PRO A 36 7.56 13.99 2.50
N PRO A 37 8.40 14.90 1.98
CA PRO A 37 9.82 14.64 1.79
C PRO A 37 10.52 14.22 3.10
N PRO A 38 11.61 13.44 3.04
CA PRO A 38 12.34 13.06 1.83
C PRO A 38 11.79 11.83 1.10
N ILE A 39 10.84 11.09 1.70
CA ILE A 39 10.31 9.85 1.10
C ILE A 39 9.40 10.18 -0.08
N GLY A 40 8.46 11.11 0.12
CA GLY A 40 7.49 11.46 -0.91
C GLY A 40 6.38 10.41 -1.10
N PRO A 41 5.43 10.67 -2.02
CA PRO A 41 4.28 9.81 -2.28
C PRO A 41 4.66 8.37 -2.60
N HIS A 42 3.98 7.41 -2.00
CA HIS A 42 4.19 5.98 -2.27
C HIS A 42 2.96 5.15 -1.91
N TRP A 43 3.03 3.86 -2.23
CA TRP A 43 2.16 2.83 -1.65
C TRP A 43 3.00 1.93 -0.75
N ASP A 44 2.47 1.57 0.42
CA ASP A 44 3.02 0.47 1.22
C ASP A 44 2.32 -0.83 0.81
N TYR A 45 3.08 -1.81 0.32
CA TYR A 45 2.63 -3.16 0.05
C TYR A 45 3.10 -4.09 1.17
N VAL A 46 2.23 -4.98 1.62
CA VAL A 46 2.56 -6.07 2.54
C VAL A 46 2.25 -7.38 1.83
N ASP A 47 3.24 -8.26 1.77
CA ASP A 47 3.12 -9.57 1.14
C ASP A 47 2.50 -10.62 2.08
N PRO A 48 2.23 -11.86 1.59
CA PRO A 48 1.65 -12.92 2.42
C PRO A 48 2.52 -13.35 3.62
N GLU A 49 3.83 -13.13 3.58
CA GLU A 49 4.78 -13.44 4.65
C GLU A 49 4.89 -12.28 5.68
N GLY A 50 4.21 -11.18 5.38
CA GLY A 50 4.16 -9.97 6.18
C GLY A 50 5.35 -9.05 5.97
N ASP A 51 6.19 -9.29 4.95
CA ASP A 51 7.23 -8.35 4.57
C ASP A 51 6.60 -7.15 3.87
N SER A 52 7.14 -5.97 4.16
CA SER A 52 6.57 -4.70 3.73
C SER A 52 7.50 -3.97 2.79
N TRP A 53 6.99 -3.45 1.67
CA TRP A 53 7.76 -2.65 0.70
C TRP A 53 7.05 -1.33 0.39
N ARG A 54 7.82 -0.28 0.15
CA ARG A 54 7.32 0.95 -0.47
C ARG A 54 7.41 0.83 -1.98
N ILE A 55 6.37 1.24 -2.68
CA ILE A 55 6.29 1.30 -4.13
C ILE A 55 6.07 2.76 -4.52
N PHE A 56 7.07 3.35 -5.18
CA PHE A 56 7.05 4.75 -5.59
C PHE A 56 6.43 4.94 -6.99
N PRO A 57 5.88 6.12 -7.31
CA PRO A 57 5.31 6.41 -8.63
C PRO A 57 6.29 6.29 -9.81
N ASP A 58 7.59 6.40 -9.53
CA ASP A 58 8.68 6.23 -10.51
C ASP A 58 9.05 4.76 -10.77
N GLY A 59 8.38 3.81 -10.11
CA GLY A 59 8.61 2.38 -10.22
C GLY A 59 9.69 1.83 -9.27
N ARG A 60 10.35 2.69 -8.48
CA ARG A 60 11.29 2.22 -7.44
C ARG A 60 10.53 1.48 -6.35
N THR A 61 11.17 0.45 -5.81
CA THR A 61 10.70 -0.27 -4.61
C THR A 61 11.75 -0.24 -3.52
N GLU A 62 11.32 -0.04 -2.28
CA GLU A 62 12.20 -0.08 -1.10
C GLU A 62 11.67 -1.07 -0.08
N TRP A 63 12.53 -1.92 0.46
CA TRP A 63 12.18 -2.77 1.60
C TRP A 63 11.96 -1.92 2.85
N LYS A 64 10.85 -2.17 3.54
CA LYS A 64 10.45 -1.54 4.80
C LYS A 64 10.55 -2.59 5.90
N PRO A 65 11.65 -2.60 6.68
CA PRO A 65 11.80 -3.53 7.80
C PRO A 65 10.63 -3.40 8.79
N LYS A 66 10.30 -4.54 9.43
CA LYS A 66 9.34 -4.62 10.54
C LYS A 66 9.81 -3.82 11.75
#